data_AF-A0A965QBA9-F1
#
_entry.id   AF-A0A965QBA9-F1
#
_cell.length_a   1.000
_cell.length_b   1.000
_cell.length_c   1.000
_cell.angle_alpha   90.00
_cell.angle_beta   90.00
_cell.angle_gamma   90.00
#
_symmetry.space_group_name_H-M   'P 1'
#
loop_
_entity.id
_entity.type
_entity.pdbx_description
1 polymer ?
#
loop_
_entity_poly.entity_id
_entity_poly.type
_entity_poly.pdbx_seq_one_letter_code
_entity_poly.pdbx_strand_id
1 'polypeptide(L)' 'EIDSDVADGPHSVILDQVTNGVAVRMAVLYLLAGNKPTLATAARGDA' A
#
# COMPACT_ATOMS: atom_id res chain seq x y z
N GLU A 1 -17.45 18.57 -1.08
CA GLU A 1 -17.87 17.35 -0.37
C GLU A 1 -18.27 16.32 -1.42
N ILE A 2 -18.07 15.03 -1.15
CA ILE A 2 -18.51 13.93 -2.04
C ILE A 2 -19.93 13.53 -1.65
N ASP A 3 -20.75 13.19 -2.64
CA ASP A 3 -22.09 12.66 -2.39
C ASP A 3 -22.02 11.29 -1.68
N SER A 4 -22.88 11.05 -0.68
CA SER A 4 -22.85 9.83 0.13
C SER A 4 -23.11 8.58 -0.72
N ASP A 5 -24.02 8.65 -1.69
CA ASP A 5 -24.35 7.51 -2.54
C ASP A 5 -23.19 7.15 -3.49
N VAL A 6 -22.36 8.14 -3.83
CA VAL A 6 -21.13 7.94 -4.60
C VAL A 6 -20.02 7.39 -3.71
N ALA A 7 -19.92 7.87 -2.47
CA ALA A 7 -18.91 7.42 -1.51
C ALA A 7 -19.11 5.96 -1.08
N ASP A 8 -20.36 5.52 -0.93
CA ASP A 8 -20.72 4.14 -0.52
C ASP A 8 -21.18 3.26 -1.70
N GLY A 9 -21.16 3.80 -2.92
CA GLY A 9 -21.64 3.12 -4.11
C GLY A 9 -20.81 1.90 -4.53
N PRO A 10 -21.30 1.09 -5.49
CA PRO A 10 -20.68 -0.16 -5.91
C PRO A 10 -19.29 0.01 -6.58
N HIS A 11 -18.93 1.23 -6.94
CA HIS A 11 -17.61 1.58 -7.49
C HIS A 11 -16.70 2.24 -6.46
N SER A 12 -17.11 2.28 -5.18
CA SER A 12 -16.29 2.81 -4.10
C SER A 12 -15.09 1.92 -3.86
N VAL A 13 -13.91 2.54 -3.84
CA VAL A 13 -12.62 1.88 -3.59
C VAL A 13 -11.92 2.45 -2.37
N ILE A 14 -12.63 3.21 -1.52
CA ILE A 14 -12.01 3.94 -0.41
C ILE A 14 -11.34 2.99 0.60
N LEU A 15 -11.97 1.84 0.89
CA LEU A 15 -11.42 0.86 1.80
C LEU A 15 -10.17 0.19 1.23
N ASP A 16 -10.18 -0.13 -0.07
CA ASP A 16 -9.02 -0.69 -0.77
C ASP A 16 -7.87 0.33 -0.81
N GLN A 17 -8.17 1.60 -1.09
CA GLN A 17 -7.18 2.67 -1.06
C GLN A 17 -6.56 2.86 0.32
N VAL A 18 -7.36 2.86 1.38
CA VAL A 18 -6.86 2.97 2.76
C VAL A 18 -5.98 1.77 3.11
N THR A 19 -6.45 0.56 2.80
CA THR A 19 -5.72 -0.69 3.05
C THR A 19 -4.38 -0.71 2.32
N ASN A 20 -4.40 -0.43 1.01
CA ASN A 20 -3.20 -0.35 0.18
C ASN A 20 -2.26 0.77 0.65
N GLY A 21 -2.82 1.92 1.02
CA GLY A 21 -2.05 3.06 1.54
C GLY A 21 -1.37 2.79 2.88
N VAL A 22 -1.96 1.96 3.75
CA VAL A 22 -1.30 1.48 4.97
C VAL A 22 -0.14 0.56 4.60
N ALA A 23 -0.35 -0.43 3.73
CA ALA A 23 0.70 -1.35 3.31
C ALA A 23 1.92 -0.62 2.69
N VAL A 24 1.69 0.36 1.82
CA VAL A 24 2.76 1.16 1.20
C VAL A 24 3.52 1.97 2.25
N ARG A 25 2.84 2.66 3.17
CA ARG A 25 3.51 3.42 4.23
C ARG A 25 4.33 2.52 5.14
N MET A 26 3.81 1.35 5.52
CA MET A 26 4.54 0.37 6.32
C MET A 26 5.77 -0.14 5.59
N ALA A 27 5.69 -0.39 4.28
CA ALA A 27 6.84 -0.76 3.46
C ALA A 27 7.89 0.35 3.41
N VAL A 28 7.49 1.61 3.20
CA VAL A 28 8.42 2.76 3.21
C VAL A 28 9.11 2.91 4.56
N LEU A 29 8.36 2.87 5.66
CA LEU A 29 8.92 2.94 7.02
C LEU A 29 9.87 1.77 7.31
N TYR A 30 9.53 0.56 6.88
CA TYR A 30 10.39 -0.62 7.01
C TYR A 30 11.75 -0.41 6.33
N LEU A 31 11.75 0.14 5.11
CA LEU A 31 12.98 0.47 4.37
C LEU A 31 13.79 1.59 5.03
N LEU A 32 13.13 2.66 5.46
CA LEU A 32 13.78 3.79 6.13
C LEU A 32 14.37 3.40 7.49
N ALA A 33 13.80 2.39 8.14
CA ALA A 33 14.35 1.79 9.36
C ALA A 33 15.61 0.92 9.09
N GLY A 34 16.11 0.88 7.85
CA GLY A 34 17.34 0.18 7.48
C GLY A 34 17.16 -1.32 7.22
N ASN A 35 15.92 -1.82 7.21
CA ASN A 35 15.66 -3.22 6.89
C ASN A 35 15.75 -3.46 5.39
N LYS A 36 16.26 -4.63 5.01
CA LYS A 36 16.29 -5.06 3.61
C LYS A 36 15.04 -5.89 3.31
N PRO A 37 14.29 -5.56 2.25
CA PRO A 37 13.16 -6.37 1.82
C PRO A 37 13.72 -7.67 1.21
N THR A 38 13.45 -8.79 1.88
CA THR A 38 13.88 -10.13 1.44
C THR A 38 13.35 -10.49 0.05
N LEU A 39 12.17 -9.97 -0.30
CA LEU A 39 11.56 -10.14 -1.63
C LEU A 39 12.23 -9.29 -2.71
N ALA A 40 12.77 -8.10 -2.38
CA ALA A 40 13.41 -7.26 -3.39
C ALA A 40 14.84 -7.73 -3.71
N THR A 41 15.53 -8.35 -2.77
CA THR A 41 16.81 -9.03 -3.04
C THR A 41 16.62 -10.23 -3.96
N ALA A 42 15.53 -11.00 -3.80
CA ALA A 42 15.19 -12.09 -4.71
C ALA A 42 14.81 -11.60 -6.11
N ALA A 43 14.13 -10.45 -6.22
CA ALA A 43 13.73 -9.86 -7.49
C ALA A 43 14.89 -9.18 -8.26
N ARG A 44 15.96 -8.75 -7.57
CA ARG A 44 17.12 -8.12 -8.21
C ARG A 44 18.12 -9.10 -8.82
N GLY A 45 17.99 -10.41 -8.55
CA GLY A 45 18.88 -11.43 -9.10
C GLY A 45 20.31 -11.37 -8.54
N ASP A 46 20.52 -10.68 -7.41
CA ASP A 46 21.83 -10.51 -6.77
C ASP A 46 22.23 -11.74 -5.89
N ALA A 47 21.70 -12.93 -6.22
CA ALA A 47 21.96 -14.20 -5.51
C ALA A 47 22.95 -15.09 -6.28
#